data_AF-A0A6L6Q2Z1-F1
#
_entry.id   AF-A0A6L6Q2Z1-F1
#
_cell.length_a   1.000
_cell.length_b   1.000
_cell.length_c   1.000
_cell.angle_alpha   90.00
_cell.angle_beta   90.00
_cell.angle_gamma   90.00
#
_symmetry.space_group_name_H-M   'P 1'
#
loop_
_entity.id
_entity.type
_entity.pdbx_description
1 polymer ?
#
loop_
_entity_poly.entity_id
_entity_poly.type
_entity_poly.pdbx_seq_one_letter_code
_entity_poly.pdbx_strand_id
1 'polypeptide(L)'
;MRSFSETLTVNASGGRVLVTVVLDNPNGHPMSVPNAIATDKELFGRLFEIRDTATGKLLEYQGPMVKRGALTAEDYFTVQPGMRHTNTLDITDSYAFKPGQNTYQLTYAGFAVPDLGRLEGTVRLSVAPVSFTYRADSGPMAGR
;
A
#
# COMPACT_ATOMS: atom_id res chain seq x y z
N MET A 1 11.93 21.95 9.74
CA MET A 1 10.46 21.74 9.80
C MET A 1 10.22 20.25 9.65
N ARG A 2 9.32 19.64 10.45
CA ARG A 2 8.94 18.24 10.26
C ARG A 2 7.89 18.16 9.17
N SER A 3 8.03 17.21 8.24
CA SER A 3 7.13 17.05 7.10
C SER A 3 6.16 15.90 7.33
N PHE A 4 5.02 15.93 6.65
CA PHE A 4 4.14 14.76 6.57
C PHE A 4 4.93 13.56 6.05
N SER A 5 4.71 12.39 6.65
CA SER A 5 5.40 11.18 6.27
C SER A 5 4.47 9.98 6.22
N GLU A 6 4.82 9.06 5.34
CA GLU A 6 4.14 7.78 5.18
C GLU A 6 5.19 6.68 5.27
N THR A 7 4.91 5.66 6.09
CA THR A 7 5.78 4.50 6.27
C THR A 7 4.98 3.23 6.03
N LEU A 8 5.58 2.30 5.30
CA LEU A 8 5.02 0.97 5.08
C LEU A 8 5.83 -0.07 5.84
N THR A 9 5.12 -1.06 6.39
CA THR A 9 5.70 -2.32 6.83
C THR A 9 4.87 -3.47 6.27
N VAL A 10 5.52 -4.60 5.99
CA VAL A 10 4.85 -5.79 5.45
C VAL A 10 5.02 -6.93 6.44
N ASN A 11 3.90 -7.51 6.86
CA ASN A 11 3.88 -8.78 7.58
C ASN A 11 3.43 -9.87 6.61
N ALA A 12 4.34 -10.81 6.32
CA ALA A 12 4.03 -11.98 5.51
C ALA A 12 4.14 -13.24 6.38
N SER A 13 2.99 -13.79 6.79
CA SER A 13 2.93 -14.97 7.66
C SER A 13 1.66 -15.78 7.42
N GLY A 14 1.75 -17.10 7.60
CA GLY A 14 0.61 -18.01 7.44
C GLY A 14 -0.06 -17.95 6.06
N GLY A 15 0.72 -17.76 4.99
CA GLY A 15 0.19 -17.59 3.64
C GLY A 15 -0.53 -16.26 3.39
N ARG A 16 -0.45 -15.28 4.31
CA ARG A 16 -1.01 -13.94 4.13
C ARG A 16 0.08 -12.89 3.95
N VAL A 17 -0.26 -11.81 3.27
CA VAL A 17 0.59 -10.62 3.10
C VAL A 17 -0.22 -9.38 3.50
N LEU A 18 0.10 -8.84 4.67
CA LEU A 18 -0.55 -7.66 5.24
C LEU A 18 0.40 -6.46 5.18
N VAL A 19 -0.04 -5.38 4.54
CA VAL A 19 0.70 -4.11 4.48
C VAL A 19 0.14 -3.18 5.55
N THR A 20 0.97 -2.78 6.51
CA THR A 20 0.61 -1.73 7.47
C THR A 20 1.16 -0.40 6.99
N VAL A 21 0.26 0.58 6.91
CA VAL A 21 0.57 1.96 6.56
C VAL A 21 0.49 2.80 7.81
N VAL A 22 1.52 3.61 8.06
CA VAL A 22 1.54 4.61 9.12
C VAL A 22 1.67 5.98 8.47
N LEU A 23 0.71 6.84 8.76
CA LEU A 23 0.72 8.24 8.36
C LEU A 23 1.00 9.10 9.58
N ASP A 24 2.01 9.94 9.49
CA ASP A 24 2.36 10.88 10.57
C ASP A 24 2.31 12.29 10.03
N ASN A 25 1.47 13.13 10.63
CA ASN A 25 1.35 14.54 10.30
C ASN A 25 1.92 15.43 11.42
N PRO A 26 3.25 15.57 11.54
CA PRO A 26 3.85 16.47 12.53
C PRO A 26 3.84 17.94 12.09
N ASN A 27 3.25 18.27 10.95
CA ASN A 27 3.21 19.63 10.43
C ASN A 27 2.03 20.42 11.05
N GLY A 28 1.89 21.71 10.70
CA GLY A 28 0.88 22.59 11.28
C GLY A 28 -0.47 22.63 10.53
N HIS A 29 -0.68 21.82 9.49
CA HIS A 29 -1.80 21.91 8.56
C HIS A 29 -2.38 20.51 8.25
N PRO A 30 -3.68 20.38 7.95
CA PRO A 30 -4.25 19.09 7.56
C PRO A 30 -3.65 18.60 6.23
N MET A 31 -3.51 17.29 6.09
CA MET A 31 -3.08 16.64 4.86
C MET A 31 -4.05 15.52 4.52
N SER A 32 -4.50 15.47 3.27
CA SER A 32 -5.46 14.47 2.80
C SER A 32 -4.76 13.40 1.98
N VAL A 33 -5.06 12.13 2.25
CA VAL A 33 -4.49 10.98 1.53
C VAL A 33 -5.61 10.10 0.98
N PRO A 34 -5.40 9.37 -0.12
CA PRO A 34 -6.44 8.50 -0.68
C PRO A 34 -6.92 7.44 0.32
N ASN A 35 -8.24 7.24 0.40
CA ASN A 35 -8.89 6.19 1.21
C ASN A 35 -8.37 4.79 0.88
N ALA A 36 -7.96 4.58 -0.38
CA ALA A 36 -7.38 3.33 -0.86
C ALA A 36 -6.14 2.86 -0.07
N ILE A 37 -5.46 3.78 0.63
CA ILE A 37 -4.35 3.48 1.55
C ILE A 37 -4.73 3.75 3.00
N ALA A 38 -5.50 4.80 3.26
CA ALA A 38 -5.78 5.26 4.62
C ALA A 38 -6.88 4.49 5.34
N THR A 39 -7.85 3.91 4.62
CA THR A 39 -9.07 3.34 5.24
C THR A 39 -9.45 1.99 4.70
N ASP A 40 -9.25 1.74 3.40
CA ASP A 40 -9.62 0.48 2.75
C ASP A 40 -8.86 -0.69 3.40
N LYS A 41 -9.46 -1.88 3.39
CA LYS A 41 -8.87 -3.10 3.97
C LYS A 41 -8.28 -4.05 2.94
N GLU A 42 -8.55 -3.79 1.67
CA GLU A 42 -8.08 -4.55 0.52
C GLU A 42 -7.86 -3.60 -0.67
N LEU A 43 -7.26 -4.09 -1.75
CA LEU A 43 -6.95 -3.28 -2.92
C LEU A 43 -8.00 -3.40 -4.02
N PHE A 44 -8.56 -2.26 -4.42
CA PHE A 44 -9.44 -2.12 -5.59
C PHE A 44 -8.74 -1.54 -6.83
N GLY A 45 -7.43 -1.76 -6.92
CA GLY A 45 -6.57 -1.33 -8.00
C GLY A 45 -5.09 -1.58 -7.68
N ARG A 46 -4.23 -1.43 -8.68
CA ARG A 46 -2.78 -1.64 -8.54
C ARG A 46 -2.10 -0.42 -7.91
N LEU A 47 -2.02 -0.38 -6.58
CA LEU A 47 -1.34 0.69 -5.84
C LEU A 47 0.16 0.42 -5.65
N PHE A 48 0.53 -0.84 -5.44
CA PHE A 48 1.91 -1.24 -5.20
C PHE A 48 2.57 -1.81 -6.45
N GLU A 49 3.86 -1.56 -6.61
CA GLU A 49 4.72 -2.35 -7.47
C GLU A 49 5.45 -3.37 -6.61
N ILE A 50 5.32 -4.65 -6.93
CA ILE A 50 5.98 -5.72 -6.18
C ILE A 50 6.89 -6.48 -7.13
N ARG A 51 8.17 -6.59 -6.79
CA ARG A 51 9.17 -7.32 -7.58
C ARG A 51 9.73 -8.50 -6.81
N ASP A 52 9.87 -9.63 -7.48
CA ASP A 52 10.64 -10.77 -7.02
C ASP A 52 12.12 -10.39 -6.98
N THR A 53 12.76 -10.45 -5.82
CA THR A 53 14.14 -9.95 -5.65
C THR A 53 15.17 -10.86 -6.29
N ALA A 54 14.84 -12.13 -6.51
CA ALA A 54 15.74 -13.10 -7.16
C ALA A 54 15.75 -12.93 -8.68
N THR A 55 14.59 -12.61 -9.26
CA THR A 55 14.43 -12.54 -10.73
C THR A 55 14.26 -11.11 -11.27
N GLY A 56 14.01 -10.13 -10.41
CA GLY A 56 13.67 -8.74 -10.78
C GLY A 56 12.28 -8.58 -11.42
N LYS A 57 11.53 -9.67 -11.60
CA LYS A 57 10.24 -9.69 -12.30
C LYS A 57 9.17 -9.02 -11.45
N LEU A 58 8.35 -8.19 -12.11
CA LEU A 58 7.16 -7.59 -11.51
C LEU A 58 6.09 -8.68 -11.30
N LEU A 59 5.46 -8.68 -10.14
CA LEU A 59 4.30 -9.53 -9.85
C LEU A 59 3.07 -8.97 -10.54
N GLU A 60 2.29 -9.88 -11.11
CA GLU A 60 1.00 -9.53 -11.70
C GLU A 60 -0.01 -9.16 -10.61
N TYR A 61 -0.73 -8.07 -10.85
CA TYR A 61 -1.90 -7.70 -10.04
C TYR A 61 -3.10 -8.46 -10.58
N GLN A 62 -3.74 -9.24 -9.71
CA GLN A 62 -4.90 -10.09 -10.03
C GLN A 62 -6.15 -9.73 -9.21
N GLY A 63 -6.04 -8.70 -8.34
CA GLY A 63 -7.14 -8.21 -7.52
C GLY A 63 -8.23 -7.48 -8.32
N PRO A 64 -9.32 -7.09 -7.64
CA PRO A 64 -10.43 -6.40 -8.28
C PRO A 64 -10.02 -5.02 -8.80
N MET A 65 -10.29 -4.76 -10.08
CA MET A 65 -10.07 -3.45 -10.69
C MET A 65 -11.39 -2.67 -10.75
N VAL A 66 -11.52 -1.63 -9.93
CA VAL A 66 -12.71 -0.75 -9.95
C VAL A 66 -12.42 0.48 -10.81
N LYS A 67 -13.23 0.70 -11.85
CA LYS A 67 -13.21 1.95 -12.61
C LYS A 67 -13.79 3.06 -11.74
N ARG A 68 -12.91 3.88 -11.15
CA ARG A 68 -13.33 5.05 -10.37
C ARG A 68 -13.62 6.23 -11.29
N GLY A 69 -14.60 7.04 -10.90
CA GLY A 69 -14.81 8.36 -11.49
C GLY A 69 -13.66 9.31 -11.15
N ALA A 70 -13.81 10.59 -11.46
CA ALA A 70 -12.88 11.60 -10.94
C ALA A 70 -12.88 11.55 -9.41
N LEU A 71 -11.69 11.57 -8.79
CA LEU A 71 -11.58 11.58 -7.34
C LEU A 71 -12.27 12.83 -6.78
N THR A 72 -13.12 12.62 -5.79
CA THR A 72 -13.82 13.67 -5.05
C THR A 72 -13.26 13.78 -3.64
N ALA A 73 -13.70 14.77 -2.86
CA ALA A 73 -13.27 14.90 -1.48
C ALA A 73 -13.61 13.68 -0.61
N GLU A 74 -14.67 12.94 -0.95
CA GLU A 74 -15.08 11.71 -0.26
C GLU A 74 -14.11 10.55 -0.45
N ASP A 75 -13.25 10.61 -1.46
CA ASP A 75 -12.22 9.60 -1.74
C ASP A 75 -10.94 9.77 -0.90
N TYR A 76 -10.92 10.77 0.00
CA TYR A 76 -9.76 11.10 0.82
C TYR A 76 -10.05 11.04 2.32
N PHE A 77 -9.01 10.65 3.05
CA PHE A 77 -8.95 10.71 4.49
C PHE A 77 -8.05 11.87 4.91
N THR A 78 -8.56 12.77 5.75
CA THR A 78 -7.79 13.90 6.27
C THR A 78 -7.08 13.54 7.57
N VAL A 79 -5.75 13.60 7.54
CA VAL A 79 -4.88 13.48 8.71
C VAL A 79 -4.66 14.87 9.31
N GLN A 80 -5.19 15.10 10.50
CA GLN A 80 -5.11 16.40 11.19
C GLN A 80 -3.67 16.70 11.66
N PRO A 81 -3.33 17.98 11.92
CA PRO A 81 -2.05 18.34 12.53
C PRO A 81 -1.80 17.59 13.84
N GLY A 82 -0.59 17.04 14.01
CA GLY A 82 -0.19 16.24 15.16
C GLY A 82 -0.78 14.82 15.20
N MET A 83 -1.59 14.43 14.22
CA MET A 83 -2.21 13.11 14.18
C MET A 83 -1.24 12.06 13.60
N ARG A 84 -1.25 10.88 14.21
CA ARG A 84 -0.69 9.66 13.66
C ARG A 84 -1.82 8.66 13.38
N HIS A 85 -1.96 8.27 12.12
CA HIS A 85 -2.97 7.32 11.65
C HIS A 85 -2.31 6.00 11.24
N THR A 86 -3.04 4.89 11.39
CA THR A 86 -2.55 3.57 10.97
C THR A 86 -3.66 2.77 10.31
N ASN A 87 -3.33 2.13 9.20
CA ASN A 87 -4.21 1.22 8.48
C ASN A 87 -3.47 -0.06 8.09
N THR A 88 -4.23 -1.14 7.89
CA THR A 88 -3.71 -2.42 7.41
C THR A 88 -4.52 -2.88 6.21
N LEU A 89 -3.82 -3.18 5.12
CA LEU A 89 -4.35 -3.71 3.86
C LEU A 89 -3.96 -5.18 3.73
N ASP A 90 -4.93 -6.04 3.45
CA ASP A 90 -4.66 -7.39 3.00
C ASP A 90 -4.46 -7.38 1.48
N ILE A 91 -3.27 -7.79 1.04
CA ILE A 91 -2.92 -7.85 -0.39
C ILE A 91 -2.71 -9.29 -0.87
N THR A 92 -3.00 -10.28 -0.01
CA THR A 92 -2.72 -11.70 -0.25
C THR A 92 -3.21 -12.16 -1.61
N ASP A 93 -4.47 -11.89 -1.91
CA ASP A 93 -5.09 -12.30 -3.17
C ASP A 93 -4.98 -11.25 -4.28
N SER A 94 -4.45 -10.07 -3.97
CA SER A 94 -4.32 -8.96 -4.93
C SER A 94 -3.16 -9.16 -5.91
N TYR A 95 -2.15 -9.96 -5.54
CA TYR A 95 -0.97 -10.21 -6.37
C TYR A 95 -0.67 -11.70 -6.47
N ALA A 96 -0.09 -12.10 -7.60
CA ALA A 96 0.27 -13.50 -7.88
C ALA A 96 1.55 -13.94 -7.11
N PHE A 97 1.47 -14.02 -5.78
CA PHE A 97 2.55 -14.55 -4.95
C PHE A 97 2.80 -16.02 -5.25
N LYS A 98 4.07 -16.40 -5.44
CA LYS A 98 4.43 -17.76 -5.83
C LYS A 98 4.39 -18.70 -4.63
N PRO A 99 4.02 -19.97 -4.83
CA PRO A 99 4.13 -20.99 -3.79
C PRO A 99 5.59 -21.17 -3.33
N GLY A 100 5.75 -21.71 -2.12
CA GLY A 100 7.06 -21.89 -1.48
C GLY A 100 7.58 -20.59 -0.86
N GLN A 101 8.89 -20.53 -0.63
CA GLN A 101 9.55 -19.38 0.01
C GLN A 101 10.15 -18.45 -1.04
N ASN A 102 9.64 -17.22 -1.15
CA ASN A 102 10.11 -16.21 -2.09
C ASN A 102 10.27 -14.86 -1.40
N THR A 103 11.29 -14.09 -1.80
CA THR A 103 11.52 -12.73 -1.28
C THR A 103 11.09 -11.71 -2.32
N TYR A 104 10.37 -10.70 -1.86
CA TYR A 104 9.79 -9.64 -2.67
C TYR A 104 10.18 -8.27 -2.14
N GLN A 105 10.20 -7.29 -3.03
CA GLN A 105 10.34 -5.88 -2.70
C GLN A 105 9.08 -5.15 -3.15
N LEU A 106 8.42 -4.47 -2.21
CA LEU A 106 7.27 -3.62 -2.44
C LEU A 106 7.73 -2.16 -2.53
N THR A 107 7.30 -1.46 -3.57
CA THR A 107 7.45 -0.01 -3.73
C THR A 107 6.10 0.66 -3.87
N TYR A 108 5.98 1.85 -3.30
CA TYR A 108 4.76 2.65 -3.32
C TYR A 108 5.09 4.10 -3.66
N ALA A 109 4.35 4.66 -4.60
CA ALA A 109 4.44 6.07 -4.97
C ALA A 109 3.30 6.85 -4.30
N GLY A 110 3.46 7.08 -2.99
CA GLY A 110 2.48 7.80 -2.18
C GLY A 110 2.38 9.29 -2.53
N PHE A 111 1.23 9.87 -2.22
CA PHE A 111 1.02 11.31 -2.30
C PHE A 111 0.05 11.78 -1.23
N ALA A 112 0.17 13.05 -0.86
CA ALA A 112 -0.75 13.74 0.02
C ALA A 112 -1.17 15.08 -0.58
N VAL A 113 -2.39 15.50 -0.29
CA VAL A 113 -3.04 16.68 -0.84
C VAL A 113 -3.31 17.65 0.31
N PRO A 114 -2.65 18.83 0.34
CA PRO A 114 -2.90 19.84 1.37
C PRO A 114 -4.29 20.49 1.28
N ASP A 115 -4.81 20.62 0.05
CA ASP A 115 -6.10 21.24 -0.25
C ASP A 115 -6.82 20.46 -1.36
N LEU A 116 -7.93 19.81 -1.03
CA LEU A 116 -8.74 19.03 -1.97
C LEU A 116 -9.45 19.89 -3.01
N GLY A 117 -9.63 21.19 -2.76
CA GLY A 117 -10.11 22.15 -3.75
C GLY A 117 -9.04 22.55 -4.78
N ARG A 118 -7.76 22.25 -4.51
CA ARG A 118 -6.63 22.59 -5.38
C ARG A 118 -5.61 21.45 -5.46
N LEU A 119 -5.92 20.45 -6.29
CA LEU A 119 -5.09 19.26 -6.47
C LEU A 119 -3.68 19.53 -7.06
N GLU A 120 -3.44 20.70 -7.64
CA GLU A 120 -2.11 21.13 -8.10
C GLU A 120 -1.06 21.15 -6.97
N GLY A 121 -1.50 21.30 -5.73
CA GLY A 121 -0.63 21.29 -4.54
C GLY A 121 -0.24 19.89 -4.05
N THR A 122 -0.55 18.83 -4.81
CA THR A 122 -0.27 17.45 -4.42
C THR A 122 1.23 17.23 -4.21
N VAL A 123 1.58 16.73 -3.03
CA VAL A 123 2.95 16.42 -2.61
C VAL A 123 3.20 14.94 -2.78
N ARG A 124 4.24 14.57 -3.53
CA ARG A 124 4.71 13.18 -3.57
C ARG A 124 5.44 12.83 -2.28
N LEU A 125 5.14 11.65 -1.75
CA LEU A 125 5.76 11.14 -0.55
C LEU A 125 6.90 10.19 -0.92
N SER A 126 8.01 10.31 -0.20
CA SER A 126 9.13 9.38 -0.33
C SER A 126 8.91 8.23 0.64
N VAL A 127 8.44 7.11 0.13
CA VAL A 127 8.18 5.89 0.90
C VAL A 127 9.31 4.90 0.63
N ALA A 128 9.99 4.46 1.69
CA ALA A 128 11.09 3.50 1.55
C ALA A 128 10.55 2.15 1.00
N PRO A 129 11.25 1.51 0.04
CA PRO A 129 10.91 0.17 -0.38
C PRO A 129 10.94 -0.82 0.79
N VAL A 130 10.01 -1.77 0.79
CA VAL A 130 9.92 -2.80 1.85
C VAL A 130 10.21 -4.17 1.27
N SER A 131 11.26 -4.81 1.78
CA SER A 131 11.56 -6.21 1.45
C SER A 131 10.91 -7.15 2.45
N PHE A 132 10.29 -8.23 1.96
CA PHE A 132 9.65 -9.24 2.80
C PHE A 132 9.74 -10.63 2.17
N THR A 133 9.65 -11.67 2.99
CA THR A 133 9.64 -13.07 2.53
C THR A 133 8.24 -13.63 2.70
N TYR A 134 7.64 -14.05 1.59
CA TYR A 134 6.39 -14.79 1.59
C TYR A 134 6.67 -16.29 1.66
N ARG A 135 5.86 -16.99 2.45
CA ARG A 135 5.84 -18.44 2.54
C ARG A 135 4.40 -18.88 2.43
N ALA A 136 4.04 -19.43 1.28
CA ALA A 136 2.86 -20.26 1.17
C ALA A 136 3.26 -21.70 1.43
N ASP A 137 2.46 -22.40 2.21
CA ASP A 137 2.53 -23.85 2.23
C ASP A 137 2.38 -24.33 0.78
N SER A 138 3.35 -25.12 0.33
CA SER A 138 3.16 -25.95 -0.85
C SER A 138 2.00 -26.87 -0.51
N GLY A 139 0.77 -26.49 -0.89
CA GLY A 139 -0.38 -27.38 -0.83
C GLY A 139 0.05 -28.73 -1.43
N PRO A 140 -0.36 -29.86 -0.84
CA PRO A 140 0.14 -31.16 -1.27
C PRO A 140 -0.05 -31.27 -2.79
N MET A 141 1.04 -31.54 -3.51
CA MET A 141 0.91 -32.05 -4.87
C MET A 141 -0.08 -33.19 -4.79
N ALA A 142 -1.26 -33.02 -5.38
CA ALA A 142 -2.19 -34.10 -5.61
C ALA A 142 -1.53 -35.04 -6.61
N GLY A 143 -0.64 -35.90 -6.10
CA GLY A 143 -0.17 -37.08 -6.78
C GLY A 143 -1.25 -38.12 -6.69
N ARG A 144 -2.01 -38.30 -7.77
CA ARG A 144 -2.40 -39.58 -8.34
C ARG A 144 -3.21 -39.41 -9.61
#